data_AF-Q9Y423-F1
#
_entry.id   AF-Q9Y423-F1
#
_cell.length_a   1.000
_cell.length_b   1.000
_cell.length_c   1.000
_cell.angle_alpha   90.00
_cell.angle_beta   90.00
_cell.angle_gamma   90.00
#
_symmetry.space_group_name_H-M   'P 1'
#
loop_
_entity.id
_entity.type
_entity.pdbx_description
1 polymer ?
#
loop_
_entity_poly.entity_id
_entity_poly.type
_entity_poly.pdbx_seq_one_letter_code
_entity_poly.pdbx_strand_id
1 'polypeptide(L)'
;KLYCGRHYCDSEKPRCAGCDELIFSNEYTQAENQNWHLKHFCCFDCDSILAGEIYVMVNDKPVCKPCYVKNHAVVCQGCHNAIDPEVQRVTYNNFSWHASTECFLCSCCSKCLIGQKFMPVEGMVFCSVECKKRMS
;
A
#
# COMPACT_ATOMS: atom_id res chain seq x y z
N LYS A 1 -1.50 -31.40 -23.70
CA LYS A 1 -1.91 -30.00 -23.97
C LYS A 1 -1.08 -29.51 -25.15
N LEU A 2 -1.69 -28.88 -26.15
CA LEU A 2 -0.97 -28.21 -27.24
C LEU A 2 -0.74 -26.76 -26.82
N TYR A 3 0.50 -26.28 -26.90
CA TYR A 3 0.87 -24.89 -26.62
C TYR A 3 1.30 -24.21 -27.92
N CYS A 4 0.97 -22.92 -28.08
CA CYS A 4 1.62 -22.11 -29.10
C CYS A 4 3.07 -21.82 -28.69
N GLY A 5 3.92 -21.39 -29.63
CA GLY A 5 5.34 -21.11 -29.33
C GLY A 5 5.55 -20.18 -28.14
N ARG A 6 4.73 -19.14 -28.00
CA ARG A 6 4.75 -18.21 -26.85
C ARG A 6 4.51 -18.93 -25.52
N HIS A 7 3.40 -19.65 -25.41
CA HIS A 7 3.04 -20.37 -24.18
C HIS A 7 3.98 -21.54 -23.87
N TYR A 8 4.58 -22.15 -24.90
CA TYR A 8 5.63 -23.15 -24.69
C TYR A 8 6.87 -22.50 -24.06
N CYS A 9 7.36 -21.39 -24.60
CA CYS A 9 8.50 -20.68 -24.03
C CYS A 9 8.26 -20.18 -22.59
N ASP A 10 7.03 -19.75 -22.27
CA ASP A 10 6.67 -19.34 -20.92
C ASP A 10 6.75 -20.49 -19.89
N SER A 11 6.66 -21.75 -20.33
CA SER A 11 6.92 -22.92 -19.47
C SER A 11 8.40 -23.21 -19.23
N GLU A 12 9.30 -22.63 -20.03
CA GLU A 12 10.75 -22.89 -19.99
C GLU A 12 11.53 -21.77 -19.28
N LYS A 13 11.09 -20.52 -19.42
CA LYS A 13 11.73 -19.33 -18.85
C LYS A 13 10.68 -18.30 -18.44
N PRO A 14 10.90 -17.56 -17.32
CA PRO A 14 9.98 -16.51 -16.91
C PRO A 14 10.00 -15.35 -17.91
N ARG A 15 8.84 -14.73 -18.14
CA ARG A 15 8.69 -13.54 -18.98
C ARG A 15 8.62 -12.28 -18.12
N CYS A 16 9.32 -11.23 -18.54
CA CYS A 16 9.32 -9.95 -17.88
C CYS A 16 8.04 -9.16 -18.21
N ALA A 17 7.28 -8.76 -17.19
CA ALA A 17 6.08 -7.95 -17.37
C ALA A 17 6.36 -6.52 -17.90
N GLY A 18 7.54 -5.98 -17.63
CA GLY A 18 7.90 -4.63 -18.08
C GLY A 18 8.25 -4.52 -19.57
N CYS A 19 8.89 -5.55 -20.16
CA CYS A 19 9.33 -5.52 -21.56
C CYS A 19 8.72 -6.60 -22.46
N ASP A 20 7.87 -7.47 -21.91
CA ASP A 20 7.25 -8.62 -22.58
C ASP A 20 8.24 -9.65 -23.17
N GLU A 21 9.50 -9.64 -22.73
CA GLU A 21 10.55 -10.56 -23.20
C GLU A 21 10.91 -11.63 -22.16
N LEU A 22 11.43 -12.77 -22.62
CA LEU A 22 11.93 -13.83 -21.74
C LEU A 22 13.15 -13.35 -20.95
N ILE A 23 13.24 -13.77 -19.70
CA ILE A 23 14.36 -13.50 -18.81
C ILE A 23 15.32 -14.69 -18.88
N PHE A 24 16.47 -14.48 -19.51
CA PHE A 24 17.54 -15.49 -19.59
C PHE A 24 18.54 -15.39 -18.43
N SER A 25 18.54 -14.27 -17.72
CA SER A 25 19.36 -14.07 -16.52
C SER A 25 18.93 -15.05 -15.43
N ASN A 26 19.90 -15.58 -14.69
CA ASN A 26 19.63 -16.37 -13.48
C ASN A 26 19.10 -15.48 -12.34
N GLU A 27 19.37 -14.18 -12.39
CA GLU A 27 18.90 -13.19 -11.43
C GLU A 27 17.75 -12.38 -12.01
N TYR A 28 16.62 -12.36 -11.30
CA TYR A 28 15.41 -11.61 -11.62
C TYR A 28 14.59 -11.40 -10.34
N THR A 29 13.53 -10.59 -10.40
CA THR A 29 12.67 -10.35 -9.24
C THR A 29 11.22 -10.72 -9.52
N GLN A 30 10.53 -11.14 -8.47
CA GLN A 30 9.10 -11.45 -8.48
C GLN A 30 8.38 -10.41 -7.63
N ALA A 31 7.43 -9.71 -8.24
CA ALA A 31 6.66 -8.65 -7.61
C ALA A 31 5.30 -8.53 -8.31
N GLU A 32 4.24 -8.19 -7.57
CA GLU A 32 2.88 -8.04 -8.10
C GLU A 32 2.42 -9.27 -8.92
N ASN A 33 2.73 -10.49 -8.43
CA ASN A 33 2.45 -11.78 -9.10
C ASN A 33 3.06 -11.93 -10.51
N GLN A 34 4.10 -11.16 -10.82
CA GLN A 34 4.76 -11.13 -12.11
C GLN A 34 6.27 -11.26 -11.97
N ASN A 35 6.96 -11.61 -13.05
CA ASN A 35 8.41 -11.68 -13.10
C ASN A 35 8.97 -10.44 -13.81
N TRP A 36 10.14 -9.99 -13.40
CA TRP A 36 10.76 -8.78 -13.91
C TRP A 36 12.27 -8.94 -14.04
N HIS A 37 12.85 -8.43 -15.13
CA HIS A 37 14.26 -8.09 -15.13
C HIS A 37 14.52 -7.09 -13.99
N LEU A 38 15.67 -7.20 -13.29
CA LEU A 38 16.00 -6.31 -12.17
C LEU A 38 15.89 -4.82 -12.55
N LYS A 39 16.31 -4.46 -13.77
CA LYS A 39 16.27 -3.09 -14.29
C LYS A 39 14.89 -2.63 -14.78
N HIS A 40 13.91 -3.52 -14.86
CA HIS A 40 12.54 -3.19 -15.27
C HIS A 40 11.57 -3.13 -14.09
N PHE A 41 12.06 -3.37 -12.87
CA PHE A 41 11.32 -3.18 -11.63
C PHE A 41 12.05 -2.15 -10.77
N CYS A 42 11.77 -0.87 -11.06
CA CYS A 42 12.44 0.28 -10.47
C CYS A 42 11.42 1.24 -9.86
N CYS A 43 11.87 2.06 -8.90
CA CYS A 43 11.06 3.12 -8.33
C CYS A 43 10.67 4.13 -9.40
N PHE A 44 9.37 4.43 -9.50
CA PHE A 44 8.87 5.40 -10.47
C PHE A 44 9.39 6.84 -10.26
N ASP A 45 9.76 7.20 -9.02
CA ASP A 45 10.18 8.55 -8.67
C ASP A 45 11.70 8.79 -8.82
N CYS A 46 12.52 7.74 -8.69
CA CYS A 46 13.98 7.87 -8.64
C CYS A 46 14.77 6.81 -9.42
N ASP A 47 14.08 5.91 -10.14
CA ASP A 47 14.64 4.86 -10.98
C ASP A 47 15.55 3.84 -10.27
N SER A 48 15.60 3.85 -8.93
CA SER A 48 16.34 2.84 -8.16
C SER A 48 15.73 1.45 -8.34
N ILE A 49 16.57 0.43 -8.53
CA ILE A 49 16.14 -0.98 -8.57
C ILE A 49 15.44 -1.34 -7.25
N LEU A 50 14.28 -1.98 -7.33
CA LEU A 50 13.47 -2.38 -6.18
C LEU A 50 13.59 -3.86 -5.81
N ALA A 51 14.39 -4.62 -6.55
CA ALA A 51 14.57 -6.05 -6.31
C ALA A 51 15.16 -6.29 -4.91
N GLY A 52 14.39 -6.95 -4.04
CA GLY A 52 14.77 -7.21 -2.65
C GLY A 52 14.51 -6.06 -1.68
N GLU A 53 14.04 -4.91 -2.18
CA GLU A 53 13.76 -3.71 -1.39
C GLU A 53 12.27 -3.57 -1.09
N ILE A 54 11.94 -2.84 -0.03
CA ILE A 54 10.56 -2.53 0.32
C ILE A 54 10.05 -1.41 -0.60
N TYR A 55 8.89 -1.66 -1.22
CA TYR A 55 8.21 -0.71 -2.09
C TYR A 55 6.72 -0.64 -1.77
N VAL A 56 6.07 0.41 -2.29
CA VAL A 56 4.63 0.64 -2.17
C VAL A 56 4.06 0.92 -3.55
N MET A 57 2.91 0.35 -3.87
CA MET A 57 2.18 0.65 -5.10
C MET A 57 1.38 1.95 -4.92
N VAL A 58 1.73 2.98 -5.68
CA VAL A 58 1.03 4.27 -5.72
C VAL A 58 0.48 4.47 -7.13
N ASN A 59 -0.84 4.48 -7.29
CA ASN A 59 -1.51 4.55 -8.60
C ASN A 59 -0.96 3.52 -9.60
N ASP A 60 -0.88 2.26 -9.17
CA ASP A 60 -0.34 1.13 -9.94
C ASP A 60 1.14 1.26 -10.35
N LYS A 61 1.90 2.14 -9.68
CA LYS A 61 3.34 2.33 -9.92
C LYS A 61 4.15 2.01 -8.66
N PRO A 62 5.23 1.23 -8.76
CA PRO A 62 6.04 0.89 -7.60
C PRO A 62 6.93 2.07 -7.19
N VAL A 63 6.91 2.43 -5.91
CA VAL A 63 7.69 3.53 -5.33
C VAL A 63 8.49 3.01 -4.14
N CYS A 64 9.79 3.33 -4.06
CA CYS A 64 10.63 2.93 -2.93
C CYS A 64 10.16 3.61 -1.63
N LYS A 65 10.42 2.98 -0.48
CA LYS A 65 10.05 3.54 0.83
C LYS A 65 10.48 5.01 1.04
N PRO A 66 11.71 5.44 0.70
CA PRO A 66 12.11 6.84 0.85
C PRO A 66 11.27 7.82 0.03
N CYS A 67 11.01 7.52 -1.25
CA CYS A 67 10.18 8.36 -2.11
C CYS A 67 8.71 8.36 -1.65
N TYR A 68 8.21 7.21 -1.20
CA TYR A 68 6.87 7.11 -0.62
C TYR A 68 6.71 8.04 0.59
N VAL A 69 7.60 7.94 1.57
CA VAL A 69 7.55 8.78 2.79
C VAL A 69 7.66 10.27 2.44
N LYS A 70 8.45 10.62 1.43
CA LYS A 70 8.67 12.02 1.04
C LYS A 70 7.50 12.64 0.28
N ASN A 71 6.90 11.91 -0.65
CA ASN A 71 5.99 12.49 -1.65
C ASN A 71 4.55 11.93 -1.58
N HIS A 72 4.37 10.72 -1.03
CA HIS A 72 3.12 9.95 -1.15
C HIS A 72 2.61 9.43 0.21
N ALA A 73 3.20 9.88 1.32
CA ALA A 73 2.89 9.38 2.63
C ALA A 73 1.43 9.61 2.99
N VAL A 74 0.74 8.53 3.39
CA VAL A 74 -0.58 8.65 3.97
C VAL A 74 -0.47 9.32 5.33
N VAL A 75 -1.18 10.42 5.51
CA VAL A 75 -1.19 11.18 6.77
C VAL A 75 -2.32 10.69 7.67
N CYS A 76 -2.01 10.47 8.95
CA CYS A 76 -2.99 10.09 9.95
C CYS A 76 -3.93 11.26 10.26
N GLN A 77 -5.23 11.05 10.11
CA GLN A 77 -6.27 12.04 10.41
C GLN A 77 -6.35 12.38 11.91
N GLY A 78 -5.85 11.50 12.80
CA GLY A 78 -5.84 11.73 14.25
C GLY A 78 -4.68 12.63 14.70
N CYS A 79 -3.45 12.24 14.37
CA CYS A 79 -2.23 12.90 14.86
C CYS A 79 -1.52 13.78 13.83
N HIS A 80 -1.99 13.81 12.58
CA HIS A 80 -1.41 14.56 11.45
C HIS A 80 0.03 14.18 11.07
N ASN A 81 0.54 13.05 11.58
CA ASN A 81 1.84 12.49 11.19
C ASN A 81 1.68 11.43 10.09
N ALA A 82 2.74 11.20 9.33
CA ALA A 82 2.80 10.13 8.35
C ALA A 82 2.60 8.75 8.99
N ILE A 83 1.89 7.88 8.29
CA ILE A 83 1.74 6.46 8.62
C ILE A 83 2.81 5.70 7.85
N ASP A 84 3.66 4.93 8.56
CA ASP A 84 4.65 4.07 7.91
C ASP A 84 3.91 3.06 7.00
N PRO A 85 4.31 2.91 5.73
CA PRO A 85 3.65 1.99 4.81
C PRO A 85 3.66 0.52 5.26
N GLU A 86 4.58 0.12 6.15
CA GLU A 86 4.72 -1.25 6.64
C GLU A 86 3.80 -1.56 7.83
N VAL A 87 3.25 -0.54 8.50
CA VAL A 87 2.37 -0.77 9.65
C VAL A 87 0.90 -0.87 9.25
N GLN A 88 0.14 -1.63 10.03
CA GLN A 88 -1.30 -1.67 9.87
C GLN A 88 -1.92 -0.30 10.15
N ARG A 89 -2.91 0.07 9.33
CA ARG A 89 -3.66 1.32 9.46
C ARG A 89 -5.15 1.06 9.31
N VAL A 90 -5.96 1.92 9.93
CA VAL A 90 -7.40 1.94 9.72
C VAL A 90 -7.69 2.91 8.60
N THR A 91 -8.44 2.50 7.58
CA THR A 91 -8.86 3.37 6.47
C THR A 91 -10.36 3.34 6.35
N TYR A 92 -10.98 4.52 6.21
CA TYR A 92 -12.40 4.67 5.94
C TYR A 92 -12.62 5.86 4.99
N ASN A 93 -13.22 5.61 3.83
CA ASN A 93 -13.28 6.56 2.72
C ASN A 93 -11.87 7.11 2.39
N ASN A 94 -11.70 8.43 2.46
CA ASN A 94 -10.43 9.11 2.16
C ASN A 94 -9.58 9.39 3.41
N PHE A 95 -9.98 8.87 4.58
CA PHE A 95 -9.27 9.10 5.83
C PHE A 95 -8.56 7.83 6.28
N SER A 96 -7.37 8.03 6.83
CA SER A 96 -6.58 6.96 7.44
C SER A 96 -6.12 7.37 8.83
N TRP A 97 -6.01 6.40 9.72
CA TRP A 97 -5.47 6.57 11.07
C TRP A 97 -4.46 5.46 11.34
N HIS A 98 -3.45 5.76 12.18
CA HIS A 98 -2.65 4.69 12.76
C HIS A 98 -3.59 3.70 13.47
N ALA A 99 -3.33 2.40 13.35
CA ALA A 99 -4.01 1.38 14.14
C ALA A 99 -3.51 1.39 15.60
N SER A 100 -3.61 2.54 16.26
CA SER A 100 -3.18 2.77 17.64
C SER A 100 -4.30 3.34 18.51
N THR A 101 -4.20 3.10 19.81
CA THR A 101 -5.10 3.66 20.84
C THR A 101 -4.94 5.17 21.03
N GLU A 102 -4.04 5.81 20.29
CA GLU A 102 -3.79 7.26 20.37
C GLU A 102 -4.40 8.00 19.18
N CYS A 103 -4.64 7.30 18.06
CA CYS A 103 -5.06 7.92 16.80
C CYS A 103 -6.49 7.55 16.41
N PHE A 104 -6.93 6.30 16.60
CA PHE A 104 -8.27 5.86 16.20
C PHE A 104 -9.24 5.85 17.39
N LEU A 105 -9.60 7.04 17.82
CA LEU A 105 -10.36 7.32 19.04
C LEU A 105 -11.67 8.04 18.75
N CYS A 106 -12.69 7.79 19.59
CA CYS A 106 -13.92 8.55 19.56
C CYS A 106 -13.65 10.05 19.80
N SER A 107 -14.05 10.91 18.87
CA SER A 107 -13.84 12.37 18.96
C SER A 107 -14.55 13.03 20.16
N CYS A 108 -15.52 12.35 20.80
CA CYS A 108 -16.23 12.86 21.97
C CYS A 108 -15.65 12.37 23.31
N CYS A 109 -15.28 11.08 23.41
CA CYS A 109 -14.95 10.44 24.69
C CYS A 109 -13.59 9.74 24.73
N SER A 110 -12.81 9.86 23.66
CA SER A 110 -11.48 9.26 23.52
C SER A 110 -11.43 7.73 23.65
N LYS A 111 -12.58 7.05 23.60
CA LYS A 111 -12.62 5.58 23.57
C LYS A 111 -11.95 5.07 22.30
N CYS A 112 -11.01 4.13 22.43
CA CYS A 112 -10.39 3.44 21.29
C CYS A 112 -11.44 2.68 20.46
N LEU A 113 -11.38 2.84 19.15
CA LEU A 113 -12.34 2.27 18.20
C LEU A 113 -11.77 1.11 17.38
N ILE A 114 -10.53 0.68 17.64
CA ILE A 114 -9.91 -0.46 16.94
C ILE A 114 -10.73 -1.73 17.19
N GLY A 115 -11.18 -2.37 16.11
CA GLY A 115 -12.03 -3.55 16.18
C GLY A 115 -13.43 -3.31 16.75
N GLN A 116 -13.82 -2.05 16.96
CA GLN A 116 -15.13 -1.68 17.47
C GLN A 116 -16.02 -1.14 16.35
N LYS A 117 -17.34 -1.18 16.56
CA LYS A 117 -18.28 -0.44 15.71
C LYS A 117 -18.10 1.06 15.96
N PHE A 118 -18.15 1.85 14.90
CA PHE A 118 -18.03 3.31 14.96
C PHE A 118 -18.94 3.98 13.93
N MET A 119 -19.13 5.30 14.07
CA MET A 119 -19.78 6.14 13.07
C MET A 119 -18.85 7.26 12.62
N PRO A 120 -18.52 7.34 11.34
CA PRO A 120 -17.74 8.42 10.77
C PRO A 120 -18.62 9.62 10.36
N VAL A 121 -18.14 10.83 10.58
CA VAL A 121 -18.73 12.09 10.11
C VAL A 121 -17.58 13.06 9.77
N GLU A 122 -17.38 13.38 8.50
CA GLU A 122 -16.39 14.40 8.05
C GLU A 122 -14.99 14.28 8.68
N GLY A 123 -14.44 13.07 8.75
CA GLY A 123 -13.11 12.81 9.33
C GLY A 123 -13.08 12.68 10.85
N MET A 124 -14.19 12.95 11.54
CA MET A 124 -14.41 12.54 12.93
C MET A 124 -14.99 11.13 13.01
N VAL A 125 -14.73 10.43 14.11
CA VAL A 125 -15.27 9.09 14.36
C VAL A 125 -15.84 8.99 15.77
N PHE A 126 -16.98 8.32 15.92
CA PHE A 126 -17.73 8.25 17.18
C PHE A 126 -18.05 6.81 17.58
N CYS A 127 -17.98 6.49 18.88
CA CYS A 127 -18.31 5.16 19.39
C CYS A 127 -19.82 4.88 19.46
N SER A 128 -20.66 5.93 19.52
CA SER A 128 -22.11 5.80 19.74
C SER A 128 -22.87 7.05 19.28
N VAL A 129 -24.18 6.89 19.05
CA VAL A 129 -25.07 7.98 18.59
C VAL A 129 -25.09 9.12 19.61
N GLU A 130 -25.01 8.77 20.89
CA GLU A 130 -24.90 9.71 22.00
C GLU A 130 -23.64 10.58 21.88
N CYS A 131 -22.48 9.98 21.60
CA CYS A 131 -21.23 10.72 21.40
C CYS A 131 -21.28 11.63 20.17
N LYS A 132 -21.91 11.19 19.08
CA LYS A 132 -22.12 12.02 17.89
C LYS A 132 -22.99 13.25 18.21
N LYS A 133 -24.10 13.06 18.92
CA LYS A 133 -25.04 14.14 19.30
C LYS A 133 -24.44 15.18 20.24
N ARG A 134 -23.43 14.81 21.04
CA ARG A 134 -22.75 15.75 21.95
C ARG A 134 -21.79 16.69 21.23
N MET A 135 -21.42 16.37 20.00
CA MET A 135 -20.45 17.11 19.18
C MET A 135 -21.10 17.75 17.94
N SER A 136 -22.43 17.71 17.87
CA SER A 136 -23.26 18.40 16.86
C SER A 136 -23.79 19.72 17.38
#